data_AF-A0A2E9IJ07-F1
#
_entry.id   AF-A0A2E9IJ07-F1
#
_cell.length_a   1.000
_cell.length_b   1.000
_cell.length_c   1.000
_cell.angle_alpha   90.00
_cell.angle_beta   90.00
_cell.angle_gamma   90.00
#
_symmetry.space_group_name_H-M   'P 1'
#
loop_
_entity.id
_entity.type
_entity.pdbx_description
1 polymer ?
#
loop_
_entity_poly.entity_id
_entity_poly.type
_entity_poly.pdbx_seq_one_letter_code
_entity_poly.pdbx_strand_id
1 'polypeptide(L)'
;MVKSMKPTKQRKAHYNAPMHEKRKRISARLQLDKPDSRFDGVRTVTVRVGDTVRVTRGDLSSGGKRHGGKRGADPLTGPVIRIDSEKGRLYIEGAKASKADNKEEAVPVHSSNVVVVRLDETDKLRVQQLTGNRS
;
A
#
# COMPACT_ATOMS: atom_id res chain seq x y z
N MET A 1 -12.59 3.82 15.75
CA MET A 1 -11.35 3.72 16.56
C MET A 1 -11.74 3.86 18.03
N VAL A 2 -11.19 3.04 18.92
CA VAL A 2 -11.57 3.08 20.35
C VAL A 2 -10.93 4.29 21.02
N LYS A 3 -11.69 5.07 21.80
CA LYS A 3 -11.15 6.18 22.62
C LYS A 3 -10.63 5.65 23.95
N SER A 4 -9.51 4.93 23.94
CA SER A 4 -8.88 4.43 25.18
C SER A 4 -7.37 4.53 25.10
N MET A 5 -6.73 5.04 26.15
CA MET A 5 -5.27 5.08 26.25
C MET A 5 -4.64 3.69 26.44
N LYS A 6 -5.42 2.66 26.80
CA LYS A 6 -4.91 1.32 27.08
C LYS A 6 -4.42 0.64 25.80
N PRO A 7 -3.12 0.28 25.67
CA PRO A 7 -2.58 -0.33 24.45
C PRO A 7 -3.23 -1.66 24.09
N THR A 8 -3.61 -2.45 25.09
CA THR A 8 -4.31 -3.74 24.90
C THR A 8 -5.66 -3.57 24.24
N LYS A 9 -6.45 -2.55 24.65
CA LYS A 9 -7.74 -2.23 24.04
C LYS A 9 -7.60 -1.76 22.60
N GLN A 10 -6.56 -0.96 22.30
CA GLN A 10 -6.28 -0.52 20.92
C GLN A 10 -5.91 -1.68 20.01
N ARG A 11 -5.01 -2.58 20.44
CA ARG A 11 -4.61 -3.77 19.66
C ARG A 11 -5.78 -4.71 19.42
N LYS A 12 -6.61 -4.97 20.43
CA LYS A 12 -7.82 -5.81 20.30
C LYS A 12 -8.81 -5.22 19.30
N ALA A 13 -9.06 -3.91 19.37
CA ALA A 13 -9.94 -3.22 18.42
C ALA A 13 -9.37 -3.19 17.00
N HIS A 14 -8.04 -3.13 16.86
CA HIS A 14 -7.42 -3.19 15.55
C HIS A 14 -7.64 -4.57 14.90
N TYR A 15 -7.34 -5.65 15.63
CA TYR A 15 -7.43 -7.03 15.16
C TYR A 15 -8.87 -7.46 14.85
N ASN A 16 -9.82 -7.14 15.74
CA ASN A 16 -11.23 -7.52 15.62
C ASN A 16 -12.08 -6.55 14.79
N ALA A 17 -11.47 -5.64 14.05
CA ALA A 17 -12.22 -4.65 13.28
C ALA A 17 -13.08 -5.30 12.18
N PRO A 18 -14.28 -4.77 11.90
CA PRO A 18 -15.10 -5.26 10.80
C PRO A 18 -14.44 -4.98 9.44
N MET A 19 -14.83 -5.76 8.42
CA MET A 19 -14.17 -5.73 7.10
C MET A 19 -14.18 -4.34 6.43
N HIS A 20 -15.27 -3.58 6.55
CA HIS A 20 -15.36 -2.24 5.95
C HIS A 20 -14.38 -1.25 6.59
N GLU A 21 -14.08 -1.38 7.88
CA GLU A 21 -13.02 -0.59 8.54
C GLU A 21 -11.64 -1.06 8.11
N LYS A 22 -11.41 -2.38 8.07
CA LYS A 22 -10.13 -2.96 7.65
C LYS A 22 -9.74 -2.49 6.24
N ARG A 23 -10.70 -2.46 5.30
CA ARG A 23 -10.51 -1.92 3.95
C ARG A 23 -10.02 -0.47 3.95
N LYS A 24 -10.63 0.42 4.75
CA LYS A 24 -10.22 1.83 4.85
C LYS A 24 -8.82 2.01 5.44
N ARG A 25 -8.35 1.07 6.29
CA ARG A 25 -7.03 1.13 6.90
C ARG A 25 -5.89 0.81 5.93
N ILE A 26 -6.17 0.15 4.79
CA ILE A 26 -5.19 -0.09 3.72
C ILE A 26 -4.98 1.20 2.94
N SER A 27 -4.35 2.17 3.59
CA SER A 27 -4.06 3.47 3.02
C SER A 27 -2.57 3.70 2.93
N ALA A 28 -2.18 4.42 1.88
CA ALA A 28 -0.79 4.79 1.60
C ALA A 28 -0.73 6.27 1.24
N ARG A 29 0.46 6.86 1.35
CA ARG A 29 0.68 8.25 0.93
C ARG A 29 0.53 8.36 -0.58
N LEU A 30 -0.12 9.41 -1.06
CA LEU A 30 -0.17 9.72 -2.48
C LEU A 30 1.01 10.65 -2.82
N GLN A 31 1.85 10.22 -3.76
CA GLN A 31 2.87 11.06 -4.38
C GLN A 31 2.91 10.69 -5.85
N LEU A 32 2.13 11.39 -6.65
CA LEU A 32 2.04 11.13 -8.07
C LEU A 32 3.36 11.51 -8.75
N ASP A 33 3.87 10.65 -9.64
CA ASP A 33 5.04 10.99 -10.46
C ASP A 33 4.74 12.16 -11.41
N LYS A 34 3.47 12.28 -11.84
CA LYS A 34 2.94 13.43 -12.56
C LYS A 34 2.03 14.21 -11.62
N PRO A 35 2.45 15.37 -11.09
CA PRO A 35 1.61 16.15 -10.20
C PRO A 35 0.33 16.56 -10.94
N ASP A 36 -0.80 16.39 -10.26
CA ASP A 36 -2.11 16.71 -10.78
C ASP A 36 -2.86 17.47 -9.69
N SER A 37 -3.21 18.72 -10.00
CA SER A 37 -3.80 19.66 -9.06
C SER A 37 -5.14 19.19 -8.49
N ARG A 38 -5.82 18.26 -9.19
CA ARG A 38 -7.05 17.62 -8.70
C ARG A 38 -6.84 16.90 -7.36
N PHE A 39 -5.61 16.49 -7.05
CA PHE A 39 -5.28 15.68 -5.87
C PHE A 39 -4.40 16.41 -4.84
N ASP A 40 -4.13 17.71 -4.98
CA ASP A 40 -3.22 18.45 -4.10
C ASP A 40 -3.67 18.44 -2.62
N GLY A 41 -4.98 18.37 -2.36
CA GLY A 41 -5.55 18.23 -1.01
C GLY A 41 -5.48 16.82 -0.42
N VAL A 42 -5.01 15.81 -1.18
CA VAL A 42 -5.06 14.41 -0.79
C VAL A 42 -3.70 13.90 -0.34
N ARG A 43 -3.50 13.84 0.98
CA ARG A 43 -2.27 13.28 1.56
C ARG A 43 -2.19 11.75 1.43
N THR A 44 -3.29 11.06 1.66
CA THR A 44 -3.37 9.59 1.69
C THR A 44 -4.59 9.09 0.93
N VAL A 45 -4.45 7.90 0.35
CA VAL A 45 -5.49 7.22 -0.42
C VAL A 45 -5.59 5.78 0.02
N THR A 46 -6.80 5.21 -0.04
CA THR A 46 -6.98 3.76 0.08
C THR A 46 -6.45 3.11 -1.20
N VAL A 47 -5.54 2.14 -1.03
CA VAL A 47 -4.91 1.40 -2.13
C VAL A 47 -5.93 0.42 -2.73
N ARG A 48 -5.98 0.34 -4.06
CA ARG A 48 -6.79 -0.62 -4.81
C ARG A 48 -5.94 -1.42 -5.78
N VAL A 49 -6.48 -2.56 -6.21
CA VAL A 49 -5.90 -3.36 -7.30
C VAL A 49 -5.86 -2.47 -8.55
N GLY A 50 -4.75 -2.50 -9.29
CA GLY A 50 -4.52 -1.65 -10.46
C GLY A 50 -3.76 -0.34 -10.18
N ASP A 51 -3.72 0.13 -8.92
CA ASP A 51 -2.86 1.27 -8.56
C ASP A 51 -1.39 0.91 -8.74
N THR A 52 -0.60 1.84 -9.26
CA THR A 52 0.87 1.68 -9.28
C THR A 52 1.46 2.26 -8.03
N VAL A 53 2.27 1.45 -7.37
CA VAL A 53 2.83 1.77 -6.09
C VAL A 53 4.34 1.57 -6.08
N ARG A 54 5.04 2.39 -5.29
CA ARG A 54 6.48 2.33 -5.06
C ARG A 54 6.75 1.93 -3.62
N VAL A 55 7.57 0.91 -3.42
CA VAL A 55 7.97 0.46 -2.09
C VAL A 55 9.05 1.41 -1.56
N THR A 56 8.82 1.98 -0.37
CA THR A 56 9.73 2.98 0.24
C THR A 56 10.51 2.44 1.42
N ARG A 57 10.14 1.28 1.96
CA ARG A 57 10.82 0.66 3.09
C ARG A 57 11.00 -0.84 2.89
N GLY A 58 12.07 -1.36 3.47
CA GLY A 58 12.42 -2.78 3.43
C GLY A 58 13.36 -3.12 2.27
N ASP A 59 13.61 -4.41 2.12
CA ASP A 59 14.63 -4.91 1.19
C ASP A 59 14.30 -4.62 -0.29
N LEU A 60 13.01 -4.46 -0.62
CA LEU A 60 12.50 -4.11 -1.96
C LEU A 60 12.62 -2.60 -2.29
N SER A 61 13.01 -1.76 -1.32
CA SER A 61 13.14 -0.30 -1.54
C SER A 61 14.57 0.14 -1.81
N SER A 62 15.55 -0.42 -1.11
CA SER A 62 16.95 0.03 -1.17
C SER A 62 17.92 -1.10 -1.49
N GLY A 63 17.40 -2.25 -1.92
CA GLY A 63 18.17 -3.46 -2.17
C GLY A 63 18.76 -4.02 -0.88
N GLY A 64 17.99 -4.88 -0.23
CA GLY A 64 18.39 -5.57 0.99
C GLY A 64 19.20 -6.83 0.71
N LYS A 65 20.23 -7.08 1.55
CA LYS A 65 21.06 -8.29 1.46
C LYS A 65 20.26 -9.59 1.62
N ARG A 66 19.14 -9.56 2.34
CA ARG A 66 18.32 -10.75 2.66
C ARG A 66 17.75 -11.45 1.43
N HIS A 67 17.49 -10.69 0.37
CA HIS A 67 16.97 -11.21 -0.89
C HIS A 67 18.01 -11.12 -2.02
N GLY A 68 19.30 -11.01 -1.69
CA GLY A 68 20.38 -11.00 -2.67
C GLY A 68 20.53 -9.69 -3.46
N GLY A 69 19.81 -8.62 -3.09
CA GLY A 69 19.88 -7.33 -3.77
C GLY A 69 21.15 -6.54 -3.43
N LYS A 70 21.62 -5.73 -4.39
CA LYS A 70 22.69 -4.73 -4.16
C LYS A 70 22.13 -3.53 -3.40
N ARG A 71 22.84 -3.05 -2.37
CA ARG A 71 22.46 -1.83 -1.65
C ARG A 71 22.43 -0.63 -2.58
N GLY A 72 21.43 0.23 -2.43
CA GLY A 72 21.25 1.44 -3.23
C GLY A 72 20.55 1.21 -4.57
N ALA A 73 19.90 0.06 -4.76
CA ALA A 73 19.05 -0.17 -5.93
C ALA A 73 17.81 0.74 -5.90
N ASP A 74 17.27 1.03 -7.09
CA ASP A 74 16.03 1.79 -7.23
C ASP A 74 14.86 1.07 -6.54
N PRO A 75 13.94 1.83 -5.92
CA PRO A 75 12.79 1.26 -5.25
C PRO A 75 11.86 0.56 -6.22
N LEU A 76 11.45 -0.66 -5.87
CA LEU A 76 10.51 -1.43 -6.67
C LEU A 76 9.20 -0.63 -6.86
N THR A 77 8.87 -0.38 -8.12
CA THR A 77 7.64 0.27 -8.54
C THR A 77 6.84 -0.69 -9.43
N GLY A 78 5.57 -0.91 -9.13
CA GLY A 78 4.74 -1.83 -9.90
C GLY A 78 3.25 -1.73 -9.55
N PRO A 79 2.36 -2.27 -10.40
CA PRO A 79 0.93 -2.33 -10.11
C PRO A 79 0.62 -3.30 -8.96
N VAL A 80 -0.42 -3.00 -8.21
CA VAL A 80 -0.98 -3.89 -7.19
C VAL A 80 -1.83 -4.97 -7.85
N ILE A 81 -1.45 -6.23 -7.66
CA ILE A 81 -2.14 -7.41 -8.21
C ILE A 81 -3.24 -7.87 -7.26
N ARG A 82 -2.93 -7.92 -5.95
CA ARG A 82 -3.84 -8.44 -4.94
C ARG A 82 -3.72 -7.68 -3.64
N ILE A 83 -4.85 -7.57 -2.94
CA ILE A 83 -4.94 -6.96 -1.62
C ILE A 83 -5.52 -7.95 -0.63
N ASP A 84 -4.85 -8.11 0.51
CA ASP A 84 -5.36 -8.83 1.66
C ASP A 84 -5.77 -7.80 2.73
N SER A 85 -7.07 -7.54 2.82
CA SER A 85 -7.62 -6.59 3.78
C SER A 85 -7.62 -7.08 5.21
N GLU A 86 -7.55 -8.39 5.44
CA GLU A 86 -7.53 -8.92 6.79
C GLU A 86 -6.17 -8.65 7.45
N LYS A 87 -5.10 -8.86 6.69
CA LYS A 87 -3.71 -8.69 7.15
C LYS A 87 -3.10 -7.33 6.82
N GLY A 88 -3.79 -6.50 6.03
CA GLY A 88 -3.30 -5.19 5.59
C GLY A 88 -2.11 -5.27 4.63
N ARG A 89 -2.03 -6.36 3.85
CA ARG A 89 -0.91 -6.68 2.95
C ARG A 89 -1.28 -6.46 1.49
N LEU A 90 -0.30 -6.00 0.73
CA LEU A 90 -0.34 -5.78 -0.71
C LEU A 90 0.58 -6.76 -1.40
N TYR A 91 0.16 -7.26 -2.56
CA TYR A 91 0.97 -8.05 -3.47
C TYR A 91 1.19 -7.22 -4.72
N ILE A 92 2.45 -6.87 -4.95
CA ILE A 92 2.88 -5.95 -6.00
C ILE A 92 3.59 -6.78 -7.08
N GLU A 93 3.38 -6.42 -8.34
CA GLU A 93 4.13 -7.02 -9.43
C GLU A 93 5.64 -6.79 -9.27
N GLY A 94 6.45 -7.82 -9.47
CA GLY A 94 7.90 -7.79 -9.24
C GLY A 94 8.33 -7.99 -7.79
N ALA A 95 7.43 -7.89 -6.80
CA ALA A 95 7.73 -8.23 -5.41
C ALA A 95 7.62 -9.75 -5.23
N LYS A 96 8.63 -10.49 -5.69
CA LYS A 96 8.64 -11.96 -5.65
C LYS A 96 9.90 -12.50 -4.97
N ALA A 97 9.80 -13.70 -4.43
CA ALA A 97 10.93 -14.47 -3.92
C ALA A 97 10.89 -15.89 -4.50
N SER A 98 12.05 -16.40 -4.90
CA SER A 98 12.21 -17.79 -5.37
C SER A 98 12.28 -18.74 -4.17
N LYS A 99 11.49 -19.81 -4.21
CA LYS A 99 11.59 -20.93 -3.26
C LYS A 99 12.66 -21.93 -3.71
N ALA A 100 13.03 -22.87 -2.84
CA ALA A 100 13.95 -23.96 -3.16
C ALA A 100 13.51 -24.78 -4.41
N ASP A 101 12.20 -24.88 -4.62
CA ASP A 101 11.61 -25.57 -5.79
C ASP A 101 11.62 -24.71 -7.08
N ASN A 102 12.38 -23.61 -7.12
CA ASN A 102 12.43 -22.60 -8.19
C ASN A 102 11.08 -21.92 -8.54
N LYS A 103 10.03 -22.16 -7.75
CA LYS A 103 8.76 -21.44 -7.89
C LYS A 103 8.88 -20.02 -7.34
N GLU A 104 8.35 -19.06 -8.07
CA GLU A 104 8.24 -17.68 -7.63
C GLU A 104 6.97 -17.46 -6.80
N GLU A 105 7.11 -16.94 -5.59
CA GLU A 105 5.99 -16.57 -4.74
C GLU A 105 6.00 -15.06 -4.47
N ALA A 106 4.82 -14.44 -4.47
CA ALA A 106 4.70 -13.01 -4.23
C ALA A 106 4.94 -12.66 -2.75
N VAL A 107 5.82 -11.71 -2.50
CA VAL A 107 6.20 -11.23 -1.16
C VAL A 107 5.19 -10.18 -0.69
N PRO A 108 4.52 -10.38 0.46
CA PRO A 108 3.50 -9.46 0.95
C PRO A 108 4.10 -8.21 1.60
N VAL A 109 3.78 -7.04 1.06
CA VAL A 109 4.24 -5.73 1.58
C VAL A 109 3.13 -5.07 2.39
N HIS A 110 3.45 -4.44 3.53
CA HIS A 110 2.46 -3.70 4.30
C HIS A 110 2.16 -2.34 3.64
N SER A 111 0.89 -1.93 3.59
CA SER A 111 0.44 -0.69 2.93
C SER A 111 1.16 0.58 3.42
N SER A 112 1.57 0.63 4.69
CA SER A 112 2.34 1.76 5.25
C SER A 112 3.75 1.94 4.69
N ASN A 113 4.32 0.89 4.07
CA ASN A 113 5.68 0.90 3.54
C ASN A 113 5.74 1.28 2.07
N VAL A 114 4.63 1.80 1.54
CA VAL A 114 4.37 1.97 0.13
C VAL A 114 3.82 3.38 -0.10
N VAL A 115 4.14 3.93 -1.27
CA VAL A 115 3.60 5.20 -1.77
C VAL A 115 2.88 4.93 -3.09
N VAL A 116 1.70 5.52 -3.26
CA VAL A 116 0.95 5.44 -4.51
C VAL A 116 1.50 6.48 -5.48
N VAL A 117 1.93 6.00 -6.64
CA VAL A 117 2.60 6.78 -7.68
C VAL A 117 1.67 7.08 -8.86
N ARG A 118 0.75 6.15 -9.15
CA ARG A 118 -0.30 6.34 -10.15
C ARG A 118 -1.57 5.70 -9.64
N LEU A 119 -2.67 6.44 -9.70
CA LEU A 119 -3.99 5.94 -9.36
C LEU A 119 -4.62 5.22 -10.54
N ASP A 120 -5.40 4.19 -10.25
CA ASP A 120 -6.39 3.69 -11.18
C ASP A 120 -7.67 4.55 -11.12
N GLU A 121 -7.97 5.21 -12.25
CA GLU A 121 -9.08 6.15 -12.43
C GLU A 121 -10.33 5.50 -13.06
N THR A 122 -10.35 4.17 -13.23
CA THR A 122 -11.49 3.44 -13.80
C THR A 122 -12.81 3.67 -13.05
N ASP A 123 -12.75 3.80 -11.72
CA ASP A 123 -13.92 4.05 -10.86
C ASP A 123 -14.17 5.55 -10.66
N LYS A 124 -15.23 6.07 -11.32
CA LYS A 124 -15.67 7.46 -11.23
C LYS A 124 -16.00 7.90 -9.79
N LEU A 125 -16.58 7.02 -8.97
CA LEU A 125 -16.95 7.36 -7.59
C LEU A 125 -15.71 7.57 -6.72
N ARG A 126 -14.67 6.77 -6.97
CA ARG A 126 -13.38 6.94 -6.29
C ARG A 126 -12.76 8.28 -6.63
N VAL A 127 -12.71 8.62 -7.92
CA VAL A 127 -12.13 9.89 -8.38
C VAL A 127 -12.91 11.06 -7.78
N GLN A 128 -14.24 11.05 -7.86
CA GLN A 128 -15.09 12.08 -7.24
C GLN A 128 -14.86 12.20 -5.72
N GLN A 129 -14.66 11.10 -5.00
CA GLN A 129 -14.38 11.14 -3.56
C GLN A 129 -12.99 11.73 -3.25
N LEU A 130 -12.02 11.56 -4.14
CA LEU A 130 -10.68 12.10 -3.99
C LEU A 130 -10.63 13.59 -4.36
N THR A 131 -11.35 14.00 -5.41
CA THR A 131 -11.36 15.37 -5.94
C THR A 131 -12.46 16.25 -5.33
N GLY A 132 -13.47 15.66 -4.70
CA GLY A 132 -14.58 16.40 -4.10
C GLY A 132 -14.07 17.36 -3.04
N ASN A 133 -14.42 18.65 -3.18
CA ASN A 133 -13.91 19.77 -2.37
C ASN A 133 -13.75 19.41 -0.89
N ARG A 134 -12.51 19.11 -0.51
CA ARG A 134 -12.06 19.03 0.88
C ARG A 134 -11.53 20.41 1.25
N SER A 135 -12.42 21.40 1.28
CA SER A 135 -12.18 22.71 1.89
C SER A 135 -12.51 22.62 3.38
#